data_AF-A0A8X7XR40-F1
#
_entry.id   AF-A0A8X7XR40-F1
#
_cell.length_a   1.000
_cell.length_b   1.000
_cell.length_c   1.000
_cell.angle_alpha   90.00
_cell.angle_beta   90.00
_cell.angle_gamma   90.00
#
_symmetry.space_group_name_H-M   'P 1'
#
loop_
_entity.id
_entity.type
_entity.pdbx_description
1 polymer ?
#
loop_
_entity_poly.entity_id
_entity_poly.type
_entity_poly.pdbx_seq_one_letter_code
_entity_poly.pdbx_strand_id
1 'polypeptide(L)'
;MKIEGEEALRKLVVALNALAGIAKLEQTLYNMALALSQEHREDFRLDPLLNIHIHHNLADILALVMDHSTEVPSNGQQLYGNSEKASKINKSETCDLNDAKKQKASGEDSDFTIDAGNSLDLSENCSVGNKKGNNNHDMSSTSFSTQYLRTACENFKQKYLSVFSSKLSAAQLDSNKSYTQVCNAFGERENLHTVWWLDALNHAEQNKDSTGELIRKIEEAVSGTLNNSRSSRIASRLRSITGLKYHIQTHLDQLEASRQTLLDRILEIDQTMANPKEEDIERVRHCLICQAIDDGPTCVH
;
A
#
# COMPACT_ATOMS: atom_id res chain seq x y z
N MET A 1 -25.24 -7.67 -21.38
CA MET A 1 -25.69 -6.30 -21.07
C MET A 1 -25.08 -5.73 -19.80
N LYS A 2 -24.93 -6.47 -18.69
CA LYS A 2 -24.38 -5.93 -17.42
C LYS A 2 -22.98 -5.30 -17.56
N ILE A 3 -22.01 -6.02 -18.14
CA ILE A 3 -20.64 -5.52 -18.33
C ILE A 3 -20.61 -4.28 -19.24
N GLU A 4 -21.44 -4.26 -20.28
CA GLU A 4 -21.55 -3.12 -21.19
C GLU A 4 -22.16 -1.88 -20.51
N GLY A 5 -23.14 -2.08 -19.63
CA GLY A 5 -23.70 -1.03 -18.79
C GLY A 5 -22.71 -0.51 -17.75
N GLU A 6 -21.95 -1.38 -17.09
CA GLU A 6 -20.85 -0.99 -16.17
C GLU A 6 -19.80 -0.15 -16.90
N GLU A 7 -19.42 -0.56 -18.11
CA GLU A 7 -18.45 0.15 -18.94
C GLU A 7 -18.98 1.50 -19.44
N ALA A 8 -20.26 1.58 -19.81
CA ALA A 8 -20.91 2.83 -20.19
C ALA A 8 -20.97 3.81 -19.02
N LEU A 9 -21.38 3.34 -17.84
CA LEU A 9 -21.40 4.13 -16.61
C LEU A 9 -20.00 4.64 -16.25
N ARG A 10 -18.98 3.76 -16.33
CA ARG A 10 -17.59 4.12 -16.09
C ARG A 10 -17.13 5.25 -17.00
N LYS A 11 -17.38 5.14 -18.31
CA LYS A 11 -17.01 6.18 -19.29
C LYS A 11 -17.67 7.52 -19.01
N LEU A 12 -18.97 7.51 -18.69
CA LEU A 12 -19.72 8.73 -18.40
C LEU A 12 -19.21 9.42 -17.13
N VAL A 13 -19.00 8.67 -16.05
CA VAL A 13 -18.47 9.21 -14.79
C VAL A 13 -17.04 9.73 -14.96
N VAL A 14 -16.19 9.03 -15.70
CA VAL A 14 -14.84 9.52 -16.04
C VAL A 14 -14.89 10.87 -16.76
N ALA A 15 -15.77 11.00 -17.76
CA ALA A 15 -15.92 12.25 -18.51
C ALA A 15 -16.39 13.40 -17.61
N LEU A 16 -17.37 13.15 -16.74
CA LEU A 16 -17.88 14.17 -15.80
C LEU A 16 -16.81 14.59 -14.78
N ASN A 17 -16.08 13.64 -14.19
CA ASN A 17 -14.97 13.93 -13.28
C ASN A 17 -13.87 14.76 -13.97
N ALA A 18 -13.51 14.40 -15.20
CA ALA A 18 -12.50 15.12 -15.96
C ALA A 18 -12.95 16.56 -16.28
N LEU A 19 -14.20 16.73 -16.74
CA LEU A 19 -14.77 18.05 -17.01
C LEU A 19 -14.86 18.91 -15.74
N ALA A 20 -15.30 18.33 -14.63
CA ALA A 20 -15.37 19.02 -13.34
C ALA A 20 -13.98 19.52 -12.88
N GLY A 21 -12.94 18.69 -13.04
CA GLY A 21 -11.55 19.08 -12.76
C GLY A 21 -11.05 20.21 -13.66
N ILE A 22 -11.32 20.14 -14.98
CA ILE A 22 -10.94 21.19 -15.94
C ILE A 22 -11.66 22.50 -15.66
N ALA A 23 -12.95 22.43 -15.31
CA ALA A 23 -13.78 23.57 -14.93
C ALA A 23 -13.45 24.12 -13.53
N LYS A 24 -12.28 23.76 -12.97
CA LYS A 24 -11.78 24.18 -11.66
C LYS A 24 -12.70 23.76 -10.52
N LEU A 25 -12.94 22.46 -10.41
CA LEU A 25 -13.73 21.85 -9.34
C LEU A 25 -15.21 22.26 -9.41
N GLU A 26 -15.81 22.14 -10.59
CA GLU A 26 -17.21 22.50 -10.78
C GLU A 26 -18.15 21.54 -10.03
N GLN A 27 -18.75 22.03 -8.95
CA GLN A 27 -19.60 21.25 -8.04
C GLN A 27 -20.80 20.59 -8.74
N THR A 28 -21.41 21.27 -9.73
CA THR A 28 -22.59 20.78 -10.46
C THR A 28 -22.28 19.49 -11.23
N LEU A 29 -21.10 19.40 -11.84
CA LEU A 29 -20.65 18.24 -12.60
C LEU A 29 -20.32 17.06 -11.67
N TYR A 30 -19.70 17.32 -10.53
CA TYR A 30 -19.50 16.26 -9.52
C TYR A 30 -20.81 15.77 -8.91
N ASN A 31 -21.78 16.66 -8.65
CA ASN A 31 -23.12 16.26 -8.19
C ASN A 31 -23.84 15.41 -9.24
N MET A 32 -23.69 15.73 -10.53
CA MET A 32 -24.22 14.91 -11.62
C MET A 32 -23.57 13.52 -11.67
N ALA A 33 -22.24 13.45 -11.53
CA ALA A 33 -21.53 12.18 -11.46
C ALA A 33 -21.96 11.33 -10.26
N LEU A 34 -22.18 11.98 -9.10
CA LEU A 34 -22.68 11.32 -7.89
C LEU A 34 -24.09 10.77 -8.10
N ALA A 35 -25.00 11.58 -8.65
CA ALA A 35 -26.38 11.17 -8.91
C ALA A 35 -26.45 9.96 -9.86
N LEU A 36 -25.69 10.00 -10.96
CA LEU A 36 -25.62 8.88 -11.91
C LEU A 36 -25.06 7.60 -11.27
N SER A 37 -24.06 7.73 -10.39
CA SER A 37 -23.53 6.57 -9.67
C SER A 37 -24.53 5.99 -8.68
N GLN A 38 -25.38 6.82 -8.06
CA GLN A 38 -26.38 6.38 -7.09
C GLN A 38 -27.59 5.74 -7.79
N GLU A 39 -28.06 6.35 -8.88
CA GLU A 39 -29.19 5.86 -9.70
C GLU A 39 -28.97 4.44 -10.19
N HIS A 40 -27.74 4.10 -10.58
CA HIS A 40 -27.40 2.81 -11.17
C HIS A 40 -26.70 1.82 -10.22
N ARG A 41 -26.61 2.12 -8.93
CA ARG A 41 -25.79 1.34 -7.97
C ARG A 41 -26.20 -0.12 -7.82
N GLU A 42 -27.48 -0.43 -8.04
CA GLU A 42 -28.05 -1.77 -7.88
C GLU A 42 -27.76 -2.65 -9.11
N ASP A 43 -27.72 -2.03 -10.28
CA ASP A 43 -27.56 -2.72 -11.57
C ASP A 43 -26.09 -2.81 -12.02
N PHE A 44 -25.32 -1.73 -11.81
CA PHE A 44 -23.98 -1.56 -12.36
C PHE A 44 -22.97 -1.20 -11.27
N ARG A 45 -21.85 -1.93 -11.25
CA ARG A 45 -20.72 -1.62 -10.38
C ARG A 45 -19.87 -0.50 -10.99
N LEU A 46 -19.64 0.54 -10.20
CA LEU A 46 -18.66 1.56 -10.50
C LEU A 46 -17.34 1.29 -9.75
N ASP A 47 -16.22 1.62 -10.39
CA ASP A 47 -14.90 1.57 -9.78
C ASP A 47 -14.85 2.45 -8.51
N PRO A 48 -14.44 1.90 -7.34
CA PRO A 48 -14.25 2.68 -6.12
C PRO A 48 -13.39 3.92 -6.29
N LEU A 49 -12.37 3.91 -7.16
CA LEU A 49 -11.50 5.07 -7.40
C LEU A 49 -12.25 6.27 -7.98
N LEU A 50 -13.21 6.01 -8.88
CA LEU A 50 -14.05 7.07 -9.44
C LEU A 50 -14.96 7.68 -8.37
N ASN A 51 -15.49 6.84 -7.48
CA ASN A 51 -16.28 7.29 -6.34
C ASN A 51 -15.44 8.09 -5.34
N ILE A 52 -14.22 7.65 -5.02
CA ILE A 52 -13.28 8.39 -4.16
C ILE A 52 -13.06 9.79 -4.72
N HIS A 53 -12.83 9.90 -6.04
CA HIS A 53 -12.62 11.19 -6.70
C HIS A 53 -13.83 12.13 -6.58
N ILE A 54 -15.04 11.64 -6.81
CA ILE A 54 -16.27 12.44 -6.67
C ILE A 54 -16.44 12.93 -5.23
N HIS A 55 -16.38 12.02 -4.25
CA HIS A 55 -16.69 12.32 -2.86
C HIS A 55 -15.63 13.22 -2.20
N HIS A 56 -14.35 12.98 -2.52
CA HIS A 56 -13.25 13.80 -2.00
C HIS A 56 -13.34 15.23 -2.51
N ASN A 57 -13.46 15.43 -3.82
CA ASN A 57 -13.50 16.77 -4.39
C ASN A 57 -14.77 17.54 -3.98
N LEU A 58 -15.95 16.88 -3.90
CA LEU A 58 -17.16 17.53 -3.39
C LEU A 58 -17.01 17.97 -1.93
N ALA A 59 -16.42 17.13 -1.08
CA ALA A 59 -16.19 17.47 0.32
C ALA A 59 -15.24 18.67 0.45
N ASP A 60 -14.21 18.76 -0.40
CA ASP A 60 -13.25 19.85 -0.40
C ASP A 60 -13.86 21.15 -0.94
N ILE A 61 -14.62 21.10 -2.03
CA ILE A 61 -15.35 22.26 -2.57
C ILE A 61 -16.32 22.82 -1.52
N LEU A 62 -17.09 21.95 -0.87
CA LEU A 62 -18.05 22.36 0.16
C LEU A 62 -17.36 22.98 1.38
N ALA A 63 -16.23 22.41 1.82
CA ALA A 63 -15.44 22.97 2.91
C ALA A 63 -14.88 24.36 2.57
N LEU A 64 -14.35 24.52 1.34
CA LEU A 64 -13.87 25.82 0.86
C LEU A 64 -14.99 26.86 0.88
N VAL A 65 -16.17 26.55 0.32
CA VAL A 65 -17.33 27.47 0.29
C VAL A 65 -17.76 27.92 1.70
N MET A 66 -17.60 27.07 2.71
CA MET A 66 -17.87 27.44 4.11
C MET A 66 -16.84 28.43 4.68
N ASP A 67 -15.55 28.23 4.38
CA ASP A 67 -14.48 29.11 4.84
C ASP A 67 -14.61 30.53 4.25
N HIS A 68 -15.00 30.65 2.98
CA HIS A 68 -15.21 31.95 2.32
C HIS A 68 -16.47 32.69 2.81
N SER A 69 -17.46 31.96 3.31
CA SER A 69 -18.72 32.55 3.82
C SER A 69 -18.56 33.17 5.20
N THR A 70 -17.45 32.88 5.90
CA THR A 70 -17.18 33.38 7.25
C THR A 70 -16.38 34.70 7.25
N GLU A 71 -15.83 35.11 6.09
CA GLU A 71 -15.08 36.37 5.91
C GLU A 71 -15.92 37.51 5.31
N VAL A 72 -17.14 37.73 5.78
CA VAL A 72 -17.88 38.98 5.47
C VAL A 72 -17.67 39.99 6.61
N PRO A 73 -16.89 41.08 6.43
CA PRO A 73 -16.95 42.18 7.36
C PRO A 73 -18.34 42.82 7.22
N SER A 74 -19.17 42.66 8.26
CA SER A 74 -20.34 43.52 8.43
C SER A 74 -19.85 44.95 8.64
N ASN A 75 -19.80 45.73 7.57
CA ASN A 75 -19.90 47.18 7.70
C ASN A 75 -20.82 47.69 6.60
N GLY A 76 -22.06 47.98 7.01
CA GLY A 76 -23.02 48.66 6.17
C GLY A 76 -22.63 50.12 6.02
N GLN A 77 -22.52 50.58 4.78
CA GLN A 77 -22.88 51.95 4.41
C GLN A 77 -23.14 52.01 2.90
N GLN A 78 -24.42 52.21 2.55
CA GLN A 78 -24.78 52.78 1.26
C GLN A 78 -24.22 54.19 1.16
N LEU A 79 -23.68 54.57 -0.01
CA LEU A 79 -23.97 55.82 -0.74
C LEU A 79 -23.14 55.91 -2.04
N TYR A 80 -23.87 56.15 -3.14
CA TYR A 80 -23.51 56.92 -4.35
C TYR A 80 -22.26 56.62 -5.19
N GLY A 81 -22.50 56.28 -6.47
CA GLY A 81 -22.17 57.19 -7.59
C GLY A 81 -20.79 57.10 -8.29
N ASN A 82 -20.84 56.63 -9.54
CA ASN A 82 -20.02 56.97 -10.71
C ASN A 82 -18.56 56.49 -10.89
N SER A 83 -18.42 55.69 -11.97
CA SER A 83 -17.57 55.90 -13.16
C SER A 83 -16.04 55.77 -13.14
N GLU A 84 -15.61 54.84 -14.02
CA GLU A 84 -14.45 54.91 -14.94
C GLU A 84 -13.00 54.58 -14.51
N LYS A 85 -12.43 53.68 -15.34
CA LYS A 85 -11.04 53.58 -15.89
C LYS A 85 -9.96 52.74 -15.16
N ALA A 86 -9.77 51.55 -15.72
CA ALA A 86 -8.56 50.99 -16.35
C ALA A 86 -7.14 51.30 -15.81
N SER A 87 -6.37 50.23 -15.50
CA SER A 87 -5.03 49.87 -16.07
C SER A 87 -4.37 48.75 -15.22
N LYS A 88 -4.13 47.55 -15.76
CA LYS A 88 -2.84 47.01 -16.25
C LYS A 88 -1.63 47.24 -15.32
N ILE A 89 -1.03 46.16 -14.78
CA ILE A 89 0.33 45.68 -15.10
C ILE A 89 0.70 44.45 -14.25
N ASN A 90 1.37 43.51 -14.92
CA ASN A 90 1.94 42.25 -14.43
C ASN A 90 3.08 42.44 -13.41
N LYS A 91 3.29 41.45 -12.54
CA LYS A 91 4.64 40.88 -12.33
C LYS A 91 4.59 39.50 -11.66
N SER A 92 5.29 38.58 -12.29
CA SER A 92 5.76 37.31 -11.75
C SER A 92 6.87 37.60 -10.73
N GLU A 93 6.94 36.82 -9.65
CA GLU A 93 8.17 36.18 -9.16
C GLU A 93 7.89 35.26 -7.97
N THR A 94 8.50 34.09 -8.10
CA THR A 94 8.94 33.07 -7.13
C THR A 94 9.05 33.47 -5.66
N CYS A 95 8.77 32.55 -4.74
CA CYS A 95 9.81 31.90 -3.92
C CYS A 95 9.23 30.90 -2.89
N ASP A 96 10.03 29.87 -2.67
CA ASP A 96 9.98 28.84 -1.64
C ASP A 96 9.86 29.37 -0.20
N LEU A 97 9.35 28.53 0.70
CA LEU A 97 10.03 27.99 1.90
C LEU A 97 9.02 27.54 2.98
N ASN A 98 9.13 26.27 3.35
CA ASN A 98 9.13 25.66 4.70
C ASN A 98 8.31 26.33 5.84
N ASP A 99 7.49 25.56 6.55
CA ASP A 99 7.89 24.86 7.80
C ASP A 99 6.70 24.46 8.68
N ALA A 100 6.77 23.21 9.14
CA ALA A 100 6.35 22.64 10.42
C ALA A 100 5.00 23.03 11.07
N LYS A 101 4.16 22.02 11.32
CA LYS A 101 3.76 21.71 12.71
C LYS A 101 3.30 20.26 12.92
N LYS A 102 4.16 19.49 13.60
CA LYS A 102 3.80 18.28 14.34
C LYS A 102 2.79 18.61 15.43
N GLN A 103 1.76 17.78 15.59
CA GLN A 103 1.16 17.54 16.89
C GLN A 103 1.01 16.04 17.14
N LYS A 104 1.28 15.69 18.39
CA LYS A 104 1.50 14.37 18.98
C LYS A 104 0.36 14.11 19.96
N ALA A 105 -0.28 12.96 19.87
CA ALA A 105 -1.06 12.33 20.94
C ALA A 105 -0.97 10.82 20.69
N SER A 106 -0.17 10.06 21.45
CA SER A 106 -0.46 9.52 22.79
C SER A 106 -1.52 8.42 22.69
N GLY A 107 -1.10 7.19 23.00
CA GLY A 107 -1.79 5.96 22.64
C GLY A 107 -2.98 5.60 23.50
N GLU A 108 -3.68 4.55 23.06
CA GLU A 108 -4.25 3.50 23.90
C GLU A 108 -4.58 2.30 22.99
N ASP A 109 -4.14 1.11 23.42
CA ASP A 109 -4.38 -0.17 22.79
C ASP A 109 -5.87 -0.48 22.74
N SER A 110 -6.37 -0.92 21.58
CA SER A 110 -7.59 -1.73 21.53
C SER A 110 -7.50 -2.77 20.43
N ASP A 111 -7.37 -4.01 20.90
CA ASP A 111 -7.49 -5.25 20.17
C ASP A 111 -8.92 -5.37 19.63
N PHE A 112 -9.09 -5.48 18.31
CA PHE A 112 -10.39 -5.75 17.70
C PHE A 112 -10.29 -6.90 16.70
N THR A 113 -10.75 -8.06 17.16
CA THR A 113 -11.18 -9.18 16.35
C THR A 113 -12.36 -8.75 15.46
N ILE A 114 -12.19 -8.83 14.13
CA ILE A 114 -13.29 -8.59 13.18
C ILE A 114 -13.92 -9.93 12.82
N ASP A 115 -15.09 -10.17 13.40
CA ASP A 115 -16.02 -11.21 12.98
C ASP A 115 -16.64 -10.86 11.64
N ALA A 116 -16.71 -11.85 10.77
CA ALA A 116 -17.18 -11.73 9.40
C ALA A 116 -18.71 -11.90 9.37
N GLY A 117 -19.41 -10.82 9.03
CA GLY A 117 -20.80 -10.91 8.57
C GLY A 117 -21.69 -9.84 9.18
N ASN A 118 -21.98 -8.80 8.39
CA ASN A 118 -23.37 -8.45 8.09
C ASN A 118 -23.44 -7.37 7.01
N SER A 119 -24.24 -7.67 5.99
CA SER A 119 -24.79 -6.72 5.04
C SER A 119 -25.72 -5.78 5.79
N LEU A 120 -25.41 -4.48 5.84
CA LEU A 120 -26.32 -3.46 6.34
C LEU A 120 -26.87 -2.68 5.14
N ASP A 121 -28.10 -3.04 4.75
CA ASP A 121 -28.99 -2.20 3.96
C ASP A 121 -29.29 -0.92 4.73
N LEU A 122 -28.94 0.23 4.17
CA LEU A 122 -29.37 1.53 4.69
C LEU A 122 -30.55 2.03 3.86
N SER A 123 -31.73 1.93 4.48
CA SER A 123 -33.00 2.52 4.06
C SER A 123 -32.92 4.05 4.10
N GLU A 124 -33.34 4.66 2.99
CA GLU A 124 -33.42 6.09 2.75
C GLU A 124 -34.84 6.58 3.07
N ASN A 125 -34.97 7.52 4.00
CA ASN A 125 -36.21 8.25 4.22
C ASN A 125 -35.92 9.75 4.30
N CYS A 126 -36.13 10.45 3.18
CA CYS A 126 -36.25 11.90 3.17
C CYS A 126 -37.74 12.29 3.24
N SER A 127 -38.18 12.76 4.41
CA SER A 127 -39.49 13.38 4.57
C SER A 127 -39.38 14.89 4.36
N VAL A 128 -39.93 15.40 3.27
CA VAL A 128 -40.08 16.84 3.00
C VAL A 128 -41.22 17.39 3.87
N GLY A 129 -40.87 18.17 4.90
CA GLY A 129 -41.82 18.90 5.73
C GLY A 129 -41.59 20.41 5.61
N ASN A 130 -42.53 21.11 4.98
CA ASN A 130 -42.59 22.57 4.92
C ASN A 130 -42.61 23.20 6.33
N LYS A 131 -41.56 23.95 6.71
CA LYS A 131 -41.65 24.98 7.76
C LYS A 131 -40.77 26.19 7.43
N LYS A 132 -41.42 27.34 7.40
CA LYS A 132 -40.89 28.68 7.23
C LYS A 132 -40.27 29.15 8.55
N GLY A 133 -38.98 29.49 8.57
CA GLY A 133 -38.35 30.16 9.72
C GLY A 133 -36.82 30.16 9.78
N ASN A 134 -36.25 31.36 9.63
CA ASN A 134 -34.93 31.86 10.06
C ASN A 134 -33.59 31.24 9.57
N ASN A 135 -32.72 32.17 9.14
CA ASN A 135 -31.42 32.03 8.48
C ASN A 135 -30.29 31.45 9.36
N ASN A 136 -30.49 30.29 9.99
CA ASN A 136 -29.41 29.51 10.62
C ASN A 136 -29.32 28.06 10.08
N HIS A 137 -30.12 27.71 9.06
CA HIS A 137 -30.24 26.35 8.55
C HIS A 137 -29.16 25.92 7.53
N ASP A 138 -28.46 26.87 6.90
CA ASP A 138 -27.48 26.54 5.86
C ASP A 138 -26.18 25.93 6.42
N MET A 139 -25.71 26.40 7.58
CA MET A 139 -24.47 25.88 8.19
C MET A 139 -24.62 24.44 8.70
N SER A 140 -25.76 24.12 9.32
CA SER A 140 -26.00 22.76 9.82
C SER A 140 -26.19 21.74 8.68
N SER A 141 -26.82 22.16 7.58
CA SER A 141 -27.13 21.27 6.45
C SER A 141 -25.88 20.99 5.59
N THR A 142 -25.04 22.01 5.38
CA THR A 142 -23.78 21.90 4.64
C THR A 142 -22.72 21.10 5.42
N SER A 143 -22.65 21.29 6.74
CA SER A 143 -21.77 20.50 7.62
C SER A 143 -22.13 19.01 7.60
N PHE A 144 -23.43 18.68 7.69
CA PHE A 144 -23.92 17.30 7.60
C PHE A 144 -23.62 16.65 6.24
N SER A 145 -23.78 17.41 5.14
CA SER A 145 -23.45 16.94 3.79
C SER A 145 -21.94 16.68 3.61
N THR A 146 -21.09 17.56 4.15
CA THR A 146 -19.63 17.38 4.10
C THR A 146 -19.18 16.16 4.89
N GLN A 147 -19.74 15.93 6.08
CA GLN A 147 -19.43 14.75 6.89
C GLN A 147 -19.85 13.44 6.21
N TYR A 148 -21.04 13.43 5.58
CA TYR A 148 -21.50 12.30 4.78
C TYR A 148 -20.51 11.97 3.64
N LEU A 149 -20.10 12.98 2.86
CA LEU A 149 -19.18 12.79 1.74
C LEU A 149 -17.82 12.26 2.18
N ARG A 150 -17.26 12.77 3.29
CA ARG A 150 -16.02 12.25 3.87
C ARG A 150 -16.17 10.80 4.32
N THR A 151 -17.26 10.46 4.99
CA THR A 151 -17.52 9.10 5.47
C THR A 151 -17.67 8.12 4.30
N ALA A 152 -18.41 8.51 3.26
CA ALA A 152 -18.55 7.73 2.04
C ALA A 152 -17.20 7.57 1.30
N CYS A 153 -16.38 8.63 1.23
CA CYS A 153 -15.03 8.58 0.66
C CYS A 153 -14.16 7.55 1.41
N GLU A 154 -14.14 7.59 2.74
CA GLU A 154 -13.41 6.61 3.55
C GLU A 154 -13.91 5.17 3.34
N ASN A 155 -15.23 4.97 3.25
CA ASN A 155 -15.79 3.65 2.92
C ASN A 155 -15.30 3.12 1.56
N PHE A 156 -15.22 3.97 0.54
CA PHE A 156 -14.68 3.57 -0.75
C PHE A 156 -13.16 3.31 -0.72
N LYS A 157 -12.39 4.09 0.05
CA LYS A 157 -10.96 3.80 0.30
C LYS A 157 -10.77 2.44 0.95
N GLN A 158 -11.54 2.14 2.01
CA GLN A 158 -11.51 0.83 2.67
C GLN A 158 -11.89 -0.30 1.71
N LYS A 159 -12.94 -0.11 0.91
CA LYS A 159 -13.34 -1.09 -0.11
C LYS A 159 -12.25 -1.34 -1.15
N TYR A 160 -11.57 -0.30 -1.62
CA TYR A 160 -10.46 -0.41 -2.55
C TYR A 160 -9.26 -1.15 -1.92
N LEU A 161 -8.88 -0.75 -0.71
CA LEU A 161 -7.74 -1.32 0.02
C LEU A 161 -7.98 -2.77 0.47
N SER A 162 -9.24 -3.18 0.67
CA SER A 162 -9.61 -4.51 1.18
C SER A 162 -9.01 -5.68 0.40
N VAL A 163 -8.90 -5.56 -0.94
CA VAL A 163 -8.30 -6.59 -1.78
C VAL A 163 -6.80 -6.74 -1.50
N PHE A 164 -6.11 -5.62 -1.26
CA PHE A 164 -4.69 -5.61 -0.92
C PHE A 164 -4.46 -6.11 0.50
N SER A 165 -5.25 -5.64 1.46
CA SER A 165 -5.19 -6.11 2.85
C SER A 165 -5.45 -7.62 2.93
N SER A 166 -6.43 -8.14 2.20
CA SER A 166 -6.71 -9.58 2.15
C SER A 166 -5.55 -10.40 1.57
N LYS A 167 -4.93 -9.91 0.48
CA LYS A 167 -3.73 -10.56 -0.09
C LYS A 167 -2.55 -10.53 0.86
N LEU A 168 -2.36 -9.40 1.55
CA LEU A 168 -1.30 -9.25 2.55
C LEU A 168 -1.50 -10.24 3.71
N SER A 169 -2.71 -10.29 4.28
CA SER A 169 -3.02 -11.25 5.36
C SER A 169 -2.84 -12.71 4.93
N ALA A 170 -3.19 -13.06 3.68
CA ALA A 170 -2.95 -14.39 3.15
C ALA A 170 -1.44 -14.70 3.06
N ALA A 171 -0.64 -13.76 2.54
CA ALA A 171 0.81 -13.92 2.45
C ALA A 171 1.48 -14.03 3.84
N GLN A 172 1.03 -13.24 4.82
CA GLN A 172 1.49 -13.31 6.21
C GLN A 172 1.16 -14.68 6.83
N LEU A 173 -0.07 -15.17 6.63
CA LEU A 173 -0.50 -16.47 7.13
C LEU A 173 0.34 -17.61 6.52
N ASP A 174 0.56 -17.58 5.21
CA ASP A 174 1.37 -18.59 4.52
C ASP A 174 2.83 -18.56 4.98
N SER A 175 3.42 -17.36 5.13
CA SER A 175 4.77 -17.19 5.68
C SER A 175 4.90 -17.77 7.08
N ASN A 176 3.96 -17.43 7.99
CA ASN A 176 3.94 -17.94 9.36
C ASN A 176 3.78 -19.46 9.38
N LYS A 177 2.91 -20.02 8.54
CA LYS A 177 2.73 -21.47 8.42
C LYS A 177 4.02 -22.17 7.97
N SER A 178 4.69 -21.66 6.93
CA SER A 178 5.97 -22.19 6.47
C SER A 178 7.05 -22.06 7.52
N TYR A 179 7.11 -20.93 8.24
CA TYR A 179 8.04 -20.71 9.33
C TYR A 179 7.83 -21.74 10.46
N THR A 180 6.60 -21.90 10.95
CA THR A 180 6.27 -22.90 11.99
C THR A 180 6.60 -24.32 11.56
N GLN A 181 6.30 -24.70 10.32
CA GLN A 181 6.66 -26.03 9.79
C GLN A 181 8.17 -26.28 9.85
N VAL A 182 8.96 -25.28 9.46
CA VAL A 182 10.41 -25.37 9.48
C VAL A 182 10.93 -25.41 10.91
N CYS A 183 10.45 -24.54 11.80
CA CYS A 183 10.82 -24.55 13.22
C CYS A 183 10.47 -25.89 13.89
N ASN A 184 9.31 -26.48 13.60
CA ASN A 184 8.93 -27.79 14.13
C ASN A 184 9.86 -28.89 13.61
N ALA A 185 10.16 -28.90 12.31
CA ALA A 185 11.08 -29.87 11.72
C ALA A 185 12.52 -29.76 12.29
N PHE A 186 12.94 -28.55 12.67
CA PHE A 186 14.21 -28.33 13.37
C PHE A 186 14.15 -28.70 14.86
N GLY A 187 13.07 -28.35 15.56
CA GLY A 187 12.86 -28.72 16.97
C GLY A 187 12.77 -30.23 17.20
N GLU A 188 12.16 -30.98 16.27
CA GLU A 188 12.18 -32.45 16.28
C GLU A 188 13.60 -33.01 16.12
N ARG A 189 14.47 -32.28 15.40
CA ARG A 189 15.87 -32.66 15.14
C ARG A 189 16.84 -32.17 16.23
N GLU A 190 16.43 -31.23 17.07
CA GLU A 190 17.26 -30.66 18.14
C GLU A 190 17.68 -31.70 19.20
N ASN A 191 16.94 -32.82 19.29
CA ASN A 191 17.30 -33.99 20.09
C ASN A 191 18.44 -34.85 19.48
N LEU A 192 18.85 -34.57 18.25
CA LEU A 192 19.98 -35.18 17.55
C LEU A 192 21.08 -34.13 17.37
N HIS A 193 21.77 -33.82 18.47
CA HIS A 193 22.89 -32.89 18.54
C HIS A 193 24.11 -33.29 17.66
N THR A 194 23.99 -34.37 16.88
CA THR A 194 25.04 -34.87 16.00
C THR A 194 24.99 -34.14 14.66
N VAL A 195 26.04 -33.38 14.39
CA VAL A 195 26.36 -32.85 13.06
C VAL A 195 26.77 -34.05 12.19
N TRP A 196 25.78 -34.83 11.76
CA TRP A 196 25.97 -36.15 11.16
C TRP A 196 26.99 -36.15 10.02
N TRP A 197 27.04 -35.06 9.24
CA TRP A 197 27.95 -34.92 8.12
C TRP A 197 29.40 -34.79 8.60
N LEU A 198 29.63 -34.13 9.74
CA LEU A 198 30.96 -34.00 10.33
C LEU A 198 31.43 -35.35 10.87
N ASP A 199 30.55 -36.09 11.54
CA ASP A 199 30.85 -37.45 12.01
C ASP A 199 31.14 -38.40 10.85
N ALA A 200 30.34 -38.37 9.79
CA ALA A 200 30.57 -39.16 8.59
C ALA A 200 31.93 -38.85 7.94
N LEU A 201 32.31 -37.57 7.87
CA LEU A 201 33.61 -37.15 7.35
C LEU A 201 34.77 -37.58 8.26
N ASN A 202 34.60 -37.53 9.59
CA ASN A 202 35.59 -38.03 10.54
C ASN A 202 35.84 -39.54 10.36
N HIS A 203 34.77 -40.33 10.17
CA HIS A 203 34.89 -41.77 9.91
C HIS A 203 35.54 -42.08 8.54
N ALA A 204 35.25 -41.27 7.52
CA ALA A 204 35.89 -41.40 6.21
C ALA A 204 37.38 -41.10 6.26
N GLU A 205 37.80 -40.09 7.04
CA GLU A 205 39.20 -39.69 7.22
C GLU A 205 40.07 -40.77 7.88
N GLN A 206 39.47 -41.59 8.76
CA GLN A 206 40.15 -42.71 9.42
C GLN A 206 40.44 -43.87 8.46
N ASN A 207 39.78 -43.94 7.31
CA ASN A 207 39.92 -44.99 6.31
C ASN A 207 40.50 -44.42 5.01
N LYS A 208 41.81 -44.65 4.77
CA LYS A 208 42.53 -44.08 3.62
C LYS A 208 41.91 -44.44 2.26
N ASP A 209 41.44 -45.68 2.09
CA ASP A 209 40.81 -46.14 0.85
C ASP A 209 39.42 -45.50 0.63
N SER A 210 38.70 -45.22 1.72
CA SER A 210 37.37 -44.60 1.68
C SER A 210 37.42 -43.09 1.40
N THR A 211 38.50 -42.42 1.82
CA THR A 211 38.68 -40.97 1.62
C THR A 211 38.78 -40.60 0.13
N GLY A 212 39.60 -41.32 -0.64
CA GLY A 212 39.79 -41.04 -2.06
C GLY A 212 38.51 -41.26 -2.87
N GLU A 213 37.78 -42.34 -2.59
CA GLU A 213 36.51 -42.66 -3.24
C GLU A 213 35.40 -41.67 -2.88
N LEU A 214 35.34 -41.20 -1.63
CA LEU A 214 34.38 -40.19 -1.20
C LEU A 214 34.61 -38.85 -1.91
N ILE A 215 35.87 -38.38 -1.96
CA ILE A 215 36.22 -37.13 -2.65
C ILE A 215 35.85 -37.25 -4.14
N ARG A 216 36.21 -38.36 -4.80
CA ARG A 216 35.85 -38.62 -6.20
C ARG A 216 34.33 -38.54 -6.44
N LYS A 217 33.53 -39.19 -5.59
CA LYS A 217 32.06 -39.14 -5.70
C LYS A 217 31.49 -37.74 -5.51
N ILE A 218 32.05 -36.96 -4.59
CA ILE A 218 31.63 -35.56 -4.36
C ILE A 218 32.02 -34.69 -5.57
N GLU A 219 33.23 -34.85 -6.09
CA GLU A 219 33.68 -34.15 -7.30
C GLU A 219 32.80 -34.48 -8.52
N GLU A 220 32.44 -35.76 -8.70
CA GLU A 220 31.52 -36.21 -9.74
C GLU A 220 30.12 -35.63 -9.56
N ALA A 221 29.59 -35.62 -8.33
CA ALA A 221 28.28 -35.04 -8.05
C ALA A 221 28.24 -33.53 -8.31
N VAL A 222 29.29 -32.80 -7.92
CA VAL A 222 29.41 -31.33 -8.11
C VAL A 222 29.68 -30.97 -9.58
N SER A 223 30.47 -31.77 -10.29
CA SER A 223 30.78 -31.55 -11.70
C SER A 223 29.63 -31.97 -12.62
N GLY A 224 28.90 -33.04 -12.27
CA GLY A 224 27.77 -33.56 -13.04
C GLY A 224 26.49 -32.75 -12.93
N THR A 225 26.32 -31.94 -11.88
CA THR A 225 25.11 -31.11 -11.70
C THR A 225 25.10 -29.84 -12.54
N LEU A 226 26.25 -29.35 -12.99
CA LEU A 226 26.34 -28.11 -13.77
C LEU A 226 27.67 -28.08 -14.54
N ASN A 227 27.65 -28.32 -15.85
CA ASN A 227 28.83 -28.21 -16.72
C ASN A 227 29.24 -26.72 -16.92
N ASN A 228 29.61 -26.02 -15.85
CA ASN A 228 30.03 -24.61 -15.92
C ASN A 228 31.36 -24.34 -15.18
N SER A 229 31.95 -23.18 -15.46
CA SER A 229 33.25 -22.76 -14.92
C SER A 229 33.26 -22.45 -13.41
N ARG A 230 32.08 -22.44 -12.76
CA ARG A 230 31.93 -22.35 -11.30
C ARG A 230 32.05 -23.72 -10.65
N SER A 231 31.40 -24.75 -11.19
CA SER A 231 31.45 -26.12 -10.64
C SER A 231 32.87 -26.70 -10.66
N SER A 232 33.63 -26.47 -11.73
CA SER A 232 35.04 -26.87 -11.82
C SER A 232 35.93 -26.16 -10.78
N ARG A 233 35.66 -24.89 -10.49
CA ARG A 233 36.35 -24.14 -9.43
C ARG A 233 36.01 -24.66 -8.04
N ILE A 234 34.75 -25.02 -7.79
CA ILE A 234 34.31 -25.58 -6.51
C ILE A 234 34.93 -26.95 -6.30
N ALA A 235 34.84 -27.86 -7.29
CA ALA A 235 35.45 -29.19 -7.24
C ALA A 235 36.97 -29.11 -6.97
N SER A 236 37.68 -28.19 -7.64
CA SER A 236 39.13 -28.03 -7.44
C SER A 236 39.56 -27.62 -6.03
N ARG A 237 38.64 -27.09 -5.21
CA ARG A 237 38.89 -26.66 -3.83
C ARG A 237 38.62 -27.78 -2.80
N LEU A 238 37.98 -28.88 -3.19
CA LEU A 238 37.57 -29.98 -2.31
C LEU A 238 38.60 -31.13 -2.25
N ARG A 239 39.89 -30.81 -2.29
CA ARG A 239 40.98 -31.82 -2.41
C ARG A 239 41.31 -32.58 -1.14
N SER A 240 40.73 -32.23 0.00
CA SER A 240 40.96 -32.91 1.27
C SER A 240 39.70 -32.93 2.12
N ILE A 241 39.58 -33.94 3.00
CA ILE A 241 38.47 -34.03 3.96
C ILE A 241 38.45 -32.81 4.89
N THR A 242 39.60 -32.34 5.34
CA THR A 242 39.72 -31.10 6.13
C THR A 242 39.20 -29.87 5.36
N GLY A 243 39.57 -29.74 4.07
CA GLY A 243 39.07 -28.67 3.22
C GLY A 243 37.57 -28.75 2.96
N LEU A 244 37.04 -29.97 2.79
CA LEU A 244 35.61 -30.23 2.65
C LEU A 244 34.83 -29.86 3.92
N LYS A 245 35.34 -30.23 5.11
CA LYS A 245 34.74 -29.81 6.39
C LYS A 245 34.66 -28.29 6.50
N TYR A 246 35.77 -27.60 6.20
CA TYR A 246 35.81 -26.13 6.22
C TYR A 246 34.82 -25.51 5.23
N HIS A 247 34.75 -26.04 4.00
CA HIS A 247 33.82 -25.55 2.99
C HIS A 247 32.36 -25.77 3.37
N ILE A 248 31.99 -26.96 3.81
CA ILE A 248 30.62 -27.25 4.25
C ILE A 248 30.23 -26.34 5.41
N GLN A 249 31.08 -26.22 6.43
CA GLN A 249 30.81 -25.34 7.57
C GLN A 249 30.65 -23.89 7.13
N THR A 250 31.61 -23.35 6.37
CA THR A 250 31.57 -21.96 5.89
C THR A 250 30.31 -21.67 5.08
N HIS A 251 29.90 -22.60 4.21
CA HIS A 251 28.70 -22.41 3.40
C HIS A 251 27.40 -22.56 4.21
N LEU A 252 27.36 -23.45 5.20
CA LEU A 252 26.24 -23.53 6.14
C LEU A 252 26.13 -22.25 6.98
N ASP A 253 27.23 -21.72 7.49
CA ASP A 253 27.27 -20.47 8.25
C ASP A 253 26.81 -19.28 7.39
N GLN A 254 27.28 -19.21 6.13
CA GLN A 254 26.85 -18.18 5.18
C GLN A 254 25.36 -18.29 4.84
N LEU A 255 24.86 -19.52 4.67
CA LEU A 255 23.45 -19.78 4.40
C LEU A 255 22.59 -19.33 5.60
N GLU A 256 23.01 -19.66 6.81
CA GLU A 256 22.31 -19.27 8.04
C GLU A 256 22.32 -17.75 8.24
N ALA A 257 23.47 -17.10 8.05
CA ALA A 257 23.57 -15.64 8.14
C ALA A 257 22.69 -14.93 7.08
N SER A 258 22.63 -15.47 5.86
CA SER A 258 21.78 -14.94 4.79
C SER A 258 20.30 -15.14 5.13
N ARG A 259 19.94 -16.31 5.66
CA ARG A 259 18.58 -16.63 6.12
C ARG A 259 18.15 -15.69 7.24
N GLN A 260 19.00 -15.49 8.24
CA GLN A 260 18.73 -14.57 9.35
C GLN A 260 18.50 -13.16 8.83
N THR A 261 19.39 -12.64 7.98
CA THR A 261 19.25 -11.31 7.38
C THR A 261 17.94 -11.16 6.61
N LEU A 262 17.56 -12.17 5.83
CA LEU A 262 16.29 -12.16 5.08
C LEU A 262 15.08 -12.15 6.01
N LEU A 263 15.08 -12.98 7.06
CA LEU A 263 13.99 -13.06 8.02
C LEU A 263 13.83 -11.76 8.81
N ASP A 264 14.94 -11.18 9.28
CA ASP A 264 14.93 -9.89 9.99
C ASP A 264 14.31 -8.79 9.12
N ARG A 265 14.65 -8.76 7.82
CA ARG A 265 14.07 -7.79 6.87
C ARG A 265 12.58 -8.03 6.61
N ILE A 266 12.16 -9.28 6.44
CA ILE A 266 10.73 -9.61 6.25
C ILE A 266 9.93 -9.22 7.49
N LEU A 267 10.46 -9.45 8.70
CA LEU A 267 9.82 -9.06 9.95
C LEU A 267 9.75 -7.54 10.13
N GLU A 268 10.81 -6.81 9.78
CA GLU A 268 10.80 -5.34 9.78
C GLU A 268 9.71 -4.80 8.84
N ILE A 269 9.58 -5.38 7.64
CA ILE A 269 8.54 -5.02 6.69
C ILE A 269 7.16 -5.32 7.30
N ASP A 270 6.94 -6.53 7.79
CA ASP A 270 5.66 -6.95 8.39
C ASP A 270 5.18 -6.00 9.49
N GLN A 271 6.09 -5.59 10.38
CA GLN A 271 5.80 -4.65 11.48
C GLN A 271 5.47 -3.24 10.99
N THR A 272 6.01 -2.82 9.84
CA THR A 272 5.86 -1.46 9.31
C THR A 272 4.78 -1.36 8.23
N MET A 273 4.26 -2.46 7.69
CA MET A 273 3.27 -2.48 6.61
C MET A 273 1.94 -1.78 6.95
N ALA A 274 1.52 -1.79 8.21
CA ALA A 274 0.27 -1.13 8.62
C ALA A 274 0.37 0.41 8.55
N ASN A 275 1.59 0.95 8.65
CA ASN A 275 1.86 2.38 8.55
C ASN A 275 3.26 2.58 7.93
N PRO A 276 3.39 2.40 6.60
CA PRO A 276 4.69 2.49 5.93
C PRO A 276 5.26 3.90 6.07
N LYS A 277 6.59 4.01 6.07
CA LYS A 277 7.26 5.31 6.13
C LYS A 277 6.98 6.08 4.85
N GLU A 278 6.70 7.37 4.97
CA GLU A 278 6.44 8.25 3.81
C GLU A 278 7.59 8.20 2.78
N GLU A 279 8.83 8.11 3.27
CA GLU A 279 10.03 7.95 2.46
C GLU A 279 9.99 6.69 1.57
N ASP A 280 9.42 5.60 2.08
CA ASP A 280 9.31 4.34 1.34
C ASP A 280 8.17 4.41 0.31
N ILE A 281 7.05 5.06 0.65
CA ILE A 281 5.95 5.33 -0.29
C ILE A 281 6.46 6.16 -1.48
N GLU A 282 7.18 7.25 -1.20
CA GLU A 282 7.69 8.15 -2.23
C GLU A 282 8.80 7.49 -3.08
N ARG A 283 9.61 6.62 -2.48
CA ARG A 283 10.63 5.86 -3.23
C ARG A 283 9.98 4.83 -4.16
N VAL A 284 8.93 4.13 -3.72
CA VAL A 284 8.18 3.17 -4.56
C VAL A 284 7.51 3.88 -5.75
N ARG A 285 7.01 5.11 -5.54
CA ARG A 285 6.42 5.94 -6.60
C ARG A 285 7.38 6.21 -7.76
N HIS A 286 8.68 6.28 -7.49
CA HIS A 286 9.70 6.55 -8.49
C HIS A 286 10.54 5.31 -8.83
N CYS A 287 10.13 4.12 -8.38
CA CYS A 287 10.94 2.93 -8.54
C CYS A 287 11.00 2.47 -10.00
N LEU A 288 12.22 2.30 -10.52
CA LEU A 288 12.43 1.84 -11.90
C LEU A 288 11.80 0.47 -12.17
N ILE A 289 11.82 -0.41 -11.16
CA ILE A 289 11.30 -1.79 -11.28
C ILE A 289 9.78 -1.80 -11.15
N CYS A 290 9.21 -1.06 -10.20
CA CYS A 290 7.77 -1.09 -9.93
C CYS A 290 6.95 -0.29 -10.95
N GLN A 291 7.52 0.79 -11.49
CA GLN A 291 6.81 1.74 -12.36
C GLN A 291 7.31 1.75 -13.81
N ALA A 292 8.32 0.95 -14.14
CA ALA A 292 8.98 0.96 -15.45
C ALA A 292 9.47 2.36 -15.87
N ILE A 293 10.02 3.12 -14.92
CA ILE A 293 10.62 4.44 -15.15
C ILE A 293 12.12 4.25 -15.38
N ASP A 294 12.62 4.64 -16.55
CA ASP A 294 13.99 4.29 -16.99
C ASP A 294 15.11 4.81 -16.07
N ASP A 295 14.93 5.95 -15.38
CA ASP A 295 15.96 6.61 -14.55
C ASP A 295 15.62 6.66 -13.03
N GLY A 296 14.66 5.86 -12.58
CA GLY A 296 14.22 5.85 -11.17
C GLY A 296 15.23 5.17 -10.23
N PRO A 297 15.31 5.52 -8.92
CA PRO A 297 16.01 4.69 -7.94
C PRO A 297 15.31 3.33 -7.78
N THR A 298 15.99 2.33 -7.22
CA THR A 298 15.30 1.10 -6.75
C THR A 298 14.65 1.37 -5.39
N CYS A 299 13.42 0.89 -5.19
CA CYS A 299 12.83 0.88 -3.86
C CYS A 299 13.53 -0.13 -2.95
N VAL A 300 13.18 -0.10 -1.67
CA VAL A 300 13.78 -0.95 -0.63
C VAL A 300 13.33 -2.43 -0.76
N HIS A 301 12.31 -2.69 -1.58
CA HIS A 301 11.63 -3.99 -1.72
C HIS A 301 11.90 -4.64 -3.07
#